data_AF-A0A7U9X6Q5-F1
#
_entry.id   AF-A0A7U9X6Q5-F1
#
_cell.length_a   1.000
_cell.length_b   1.000
_cell.length_c   1.000
_cell.angle_alpha   90.00
_cell.angle_beta   90.00
_cell.angle_gamma   90.00
#
_symmetry.space_group_name_H-M   'P 1'
#
loop_
_entity.id
_entity.type
_entity.pdbx_description
1 polymer ?
#
loop_
_entity_poly.entity_id
_entity_poly.type
_entity_poly.pdbx_seq_one_letter_code
_entity_poly.pdbx_strand_id
1 'polypeptide(L)' 'MTEEEVKQNLIDRYVMLLQIKAAETGTNKVLDIQLAVTKVKLSSYNIDIESIEKLILE' A
#
# COMPACT_ATOMS: atom_id res chain seq x y z
N MET A 1 -3.43 5.16 -19.70
CA MET A 1 -3.23 5.54 -18.29
C MET A 1 -1.97 6.40 -18.24
N THR A 2 -2.07 7.60 -17.68
CA THR A 2 -0.95 8.52 -17.48
C THR A 2 -0.11 8.08 -16.28
N GLU A 3 1.11 8.59 -16.16
CA GLU A 3 1.97 8.31 -14.99
C GLU A 3 1.32 8.74 -13.67
N GLU A 4 0.60 9.87 -13.68
CA GLU A 4 -0.11 10.36 -12.51
C GLU A 4 -1.24 9.41 -12.11
N GLU A 5 -2.02 8.92 -13.08
CA GLU A 5 -3.07 7.91 -12.83
C GLU A 5 -2.47 6.61 -12.28
N VAL A 6 -1.27 6.21 -12.70
CA VAL A 6 -0.56 5.03 -12.15
C VAL A 6 -0.21 5.26 -10.68
N LYS A 7 0.32 6.45 -10.35
CA LYS A 7 0.69 6.80 -8.96
C LYS A 7 -0.53 6.79 -8.05
N GLN A 8 -1.61 7.45 -8.46
CA GLN A 8 -2.86 7.47 -7.68
C GLN A 8 -3.40 6.04 -7.46
N ASN A 9 -3.46 5.22 -8.51
CA ASN A 9 -3.90 3.82 -8.38
C ASN A 9 -3.01 3.00 -7.44
N LEU A 10 -1.70 3.22 -7.42
CA LEU A 10 -0.79 2.52 -6.50
C LEU A 10 -1.00 2.95 -5.05
N ILE A 11 -1.24 4.24 -4.81
CA ILE A 11 -1.55 4.78 -3.48
C ILE A 11 -2.86 4.17 -3.00
N ASP A 12 -3.94 4.27 -3.78
CA ASP A 12 -5.25 3.72 -3.44
C ASP A 12 -5.18 2.21 -3.16
N ARG A 13 -4.43 1.47 -3.99
CA ARG A 13 -4.22 0.04 -3.80
C ARG A 13 -3.51 -0.24 -2.49
N TYR A 14 -2.48 0.51 -2.15
CA TYR A 14 -1.71 0.31 -0.93
C TYR A 14 -2.53 0.62 0.33
N VAL A 15 -3.27 1.72 0.32
CA VAL A 15 -4.22 2.10 1.37
C VAL A 15 -5.22 0.98 1.60
N MET A 16 -5.83 0.45 0.53
CA MET A 16 -6.79 -0.66 0.62
C MET A 16 -6.15 -1.91 1.24
N LEU A 17 -4.93 -2.26 0.84
CA LEU A 17 -4.23 -3.43 1.39
C LEU A 17 -3.90 -3.25 2.88
N LEU A 18 -3.51 -2.04 3.30
CA LEU A 18 -3.25 -1.72 4.71
C LEU A 18 -4.54 -1.83 5.56
N GLN A 19 -5.66 -1.33 5.05
CA GLN A 19 -6.96 -1.46 5.73
C GLN A 19 -7.39 -2.92 5.87
N ILE A 20 -7.21 -3.74 4.83
CA ILE A 20 -7.48 -5.18 4.90
C ILE A 20 -6.57 -5.81 5.96
N LYS A 21 -5.28 -5.44 5.99
CA LYS A 21 -4.32 -5.98 6.96
C LYS A 21 -4.67 -5.60 8.39
N ALA A 22 -5.12 -4.37 8.62
CA ALA A 22 -5.55 -3.89 9.92
C ALA A 22 -6.82 -4.60 10.43
N ALA A 23 -7.73 -4.96 9.51
CA ALA A 23 -8.95 -5.70 9.84
C ALA A 23 -8.76 -7.23 9.93
N GLU A 24 -7.60 -7.75 9.53
CA GLU A 24 -7.34 -9.18 9.47
C GLU A 24 -7.02 -9.76 10.86
N THR A 25 -7.72 -10.83 11.24
CA THR A 25 -7.54 -11.49 12.56
C THR A 25 -6.59 -12.69 12.51
N GLY A 26 -6.02 -12.98 11.34
CA GLY A 26 -5.17 -14.14 11.08
C GLY A 26 -3.93 -13.82 10.26
N THR A 27 -3.17 -14.84 9.89
CA THR A 27 -1.98 -14.67 9.03
C THR A 27 -2.34 -14.92 7.56
N ASN A 28 -2.13 -13.92 6.71
CA ASN A 28 -2.30 -14.03 5.27
C ASN A 28 -1.02 -13.64 4.52
N LYS A 29 -0.24 -14.66 4.19
CA LYS A 29 1.03 -14.48 3.47
C LYS A 29 0.85 -13.83 2.10
N VAL A 30 -0.30 -14.03 1.45
CA VAL A 30 -0.57 -13.41 0.14
C VAL A 30 -0.74 -11.90 0.30
N LEU A 31 -1.46 -11.46 1.33
CA LEU A 31 -1.61 -10.05 1.66
C LEU A 31 -0.26 -9.39 1.99
N ASP A 32 0.59 -10.08 2.77
CA ASP A 32 1.92 -9.59 3.12
C ASP A 32 2.81 -9.41 1.87
N ILE A 33 2.76 -10.37 0.93
CA ILE A 33 3.48 -10.27 -0.34
C ILE A 33 2.95 -9.11 -1.18
N GLN A 34 1.63 -8.92 -1.24
CA GLN A 34 1.02 -7.82 -2.00
C GLN A 34 1.40 -6.45 -1.42
N LEU A 35 1.42 -6.31 -0.10
CA LEU A 35 1.91 -5.12 0.59
C LEU A 35 3.37 -4.85 0.26
N ALA A 36 4.25 -5.85 0.37
CA ALA A 36 5.67 -5.71 0.08
C ALA A 36 5.93 -5.27 -1.37
N VAL A 37 5.28 -5.92 -2.34
CA VAL A 37 5.43 -5.57 -3.77
C VAL A 37 4.91 -4.15 -4.06
N THR A 38 3.77 -3.79 -3.46
CA THR A 38 3.19 -2.45 -3.66
C THR A 38 4.08 -1.37 -3.03
N LYS A 39 4.65 -1.64 -1.84
CA LYS A 39 5.62 -0.77 -1.17
C LYS A 39 6.84 -0.50 -2.05
N VAL A 40 7.44 -1.54 -2.65
CA VAL A 40 8.57 -1.39 -3.59
C VAL A 40 8.21 -0.51 -4.78
N LYS A 41 7.01 -0.69 -5.37
CA LYS A 41 6.55 0.12 -6.49
C LYS A 41 6.35 1.59 -6.09
N LEU A 42 5.72 1.85 -4.96
CA LEU A 42 5.57 3.22 -4.43
C LEU A 42 6.92 3.88 -4.18
N SER A 43 7.88 3.16 -3.58
CA SER A 43 9.23 3.66 -3.36
C SER A 43 9.94 4.02 -4.66
N SER A 44 9.72 3.28 -5.74
CA SER A 44 10.29 3.60 -7.06
C SER A 44 9.78 4.92 -7.65
N TYR A 45 8.65 5.42 -7.16
CA TYR A 45 8.09 6.73 -7.52
C TYR A 45 8.39 7.81 -6.47
N ASN A 46 9.26 7.55 -5.49
CA ASN A 46 9.55 8.45 -4.36
C ASN A 46 8.30 8.91 -3.61
N ILE A 47 7.27 8.06 -3.53
CA ILE A 47 6.06 8.35 -2.76
C ILE A 47 6.37 8.15 -1.27
N ASP A 48 5.88 9.07 -0.44
CA ASP A 48 6.05 9.02 1.02
C ASP A 48 5.13 7.95 1.63
N ILE A 49 5.71 6.78 1.89
CA ILE A 49 5.00 5.61 2.40
C ILE A 49 4.77 5.71 3.91
N GLU A 50 5.70 6.32 4.65
CA GLU A 50 5.63 6.41 6.11
C GLU A 50 4.43 7.25 6.55
N SER A 51 4.19 8.39 5.87
CA SER A 51 3.01 9.21 6.12
C SER A 51 1.70 8.45 5.85
N ILE A 52 1.66 7.61 4.81
CA ILE A 52 0.47 6.81 4.49
C ILE A 52 0.23 5.74 5.55
N GLU A 53 1.27 5.02 5.96
CA GLU A 53 1.17 3.99 7.01
C GLU A 53 0.68 4.61 8.33
N LYS A 54 1.22 5.78 8.69
CA LYS A 54 0.83 6.52 9.90
C LYS A 54 -0.65 6.88 9.92
N LEU A 55 -1.21 7.34 8.79
CA LEU A 55 -2.62 7.75 8.71
C LEU A 55 -3.62 6.59 8.84
N ILE A 56 -3.17 5.34 8.69
CA ILE A 56 -4.05 4.16 8.62
C ILE A 56 -3.89 3.26 9.84
N LEU A 57 -2.68 3.19 10.39
CA LEU A 57 -2.33 2.28 11.48
C LEU A 57 -2.31 2.95 12.87
N GLU A 58 -2.33 4.28 12.94
CA GLU A 58 -2.56 5.05 14.18
C GLU A 58 -4.04 5.42 14.32
#